data_AF-A0A8H3L8G7-F1
#
_entry.id   AF-A0A8H3L8G7-F1
#
_cell.length_a   1.000
_cell.length_b   1.000
_cell.length_c   1.000
_cell.angle_alpha   90.00
_cell.angle_beta   90.00
_cell.angle_gamma   90.00
#
_symmetry.space_group_name_H-M   'P 1'
#
loop_
_entity.id
_entity.type
_entity.pdbx_description
1 polymer ?
#
loop_
_entity_poly.entity_id
_entity_poly.type
_entity_poly.pdbx_seq_one_letter_code
_entity_poly.pdbx_strand_id
1 'polypeptide(L)'
;MLLLGEASDAIAASGDGGTTRAIVASGDDGTAHAIVAIGDGGIARTVVASSDDGTARAIVASGDDGTAHAIVASGDDGTAHAIVASGDDGIACTVVASGDDGTARAIVAIGDDGMVFGDGVIAHAIVASGDGGIARAIVASADDGTTRTVVASGDDGTARAIVTNGDDGTTCAIVAIGDYGIARAIIASGDDAHAIVASVAACGFTL
;
A
#
# COMPACT_ATOMS: atom_id res chain seq x y z
N MET A 1 -19.83 6.11 -2.06
CA MET A 1 -19.97 7.56 -1.79
C MET A 1 -18.94 8.33 -2.60
N LEU A 2 -19.28 9.51 -3.13
CA LEU A 2 -18.35 10.41 -3.82
C LEU A 2 -18.36 11.78 -3.14
N LEU A 3 -17.20 12.27 -2.69
CA LEU A 3 -17.03 13.59 -2.06
C LEU A 3 -15.99 14.42 -2.83
N LEU A 4 -16.27 15.72 -2.99
CA LEU A 4 -15.43 16.71 -3.66
C LEU A 4 -15.45 18.02 -2.86
N GLY A 5 -14.30 18.65 -2.68
CA GLY A 5 -14.14 19.90 -1.93
C GLY A 5 -12.68 20.15 -1.53
N GLU A 6 -12.37 21.31 -0.95
CA GLU A 6 -11.03 21.61 -0.41
C GLU A 6 -10.67 20.71 0.79
N ALA A 7 -11.68 20.27 1.54
CA ALA A 7 -11.55 19.22 2.55
C ALA A 7 -12.70 18.22 2.38
N SER A 8 -12.35 16.95 2.14
CA SER A 8 -13.29 15.89 1.81
C SER A 8 -13.05 14.67 2.70
N ASP A 9 -14.00 14.36 3.58
CA ASP A 9 -13.91 13.20 4.49
C ASP A 9 -15.04 12.19 4.28
N ALA A 10 -14.68 10.92 4.09
CA ALA A 10 -15.61 9.82 3.96
C ALA A 10 -15.43 8.78 5.06
N ILE A 11 -16.52 8.38 5.70
CA ILE A 11 -16.57 7.21 6.58
C ILE A 11 -17.66 6.29 6.09
N ALA A 12 -17.33 5.01 5.86
CA ALA A 12 -18.30 4.01 5.44
C ALA A 12 -18.04 2.69 6.17
N ALA A 13 -19.11 2.04 6.60
CA ALA A 13 -19.03 0.72 7.21
C ALA A 13 -20.19 -0.18 6.74
N SER A 14 -19.92 -1.48 6.65
CA SER A 14 -20.93 -2.51 6.36
C SER A 14 -20.70 -3.73 7.23
N GLY A 15 -21.77 -4.48 7.50
CA GLY A 15 -21.66 -5.82 8.08
C GLY A 15 -21.16 -6.86 7.07
N ASP A 16 -21.15 -8.10 7.54
CA ASP A 16 -20.61 -9.30 6.87
C ASP A 16 -21.20 -9.55 5.48
N GLY A 17 -20.37 -10.06 4.57
CA GLY A 17 -20.71 -10.30 3.16
C GLY A 17 -21.04 -9.02 2.37
N GLY A 18 -20.88 -7.85 2.99
CA GLY A 18 -21.20 -6.57 2.39
C GLY A 18 -20.14 -6.11 1.39
N THR A 19 -20.52 -5.13 0.55
CA THR A 19 -19.58 -4.43 -0.34
C THR A 19 -19.68 -2.94 -0.08
N THR A 20 -18.54 -2.31 0.20
CA THR A 20 -18.48 -0.86 0.45
C THR A 20 -17.49 -0.20 -0.49
N ARG A 21 -17.92 0.92 -1.09
CA ARG A 21 -17.07 1.72 -1.98
C ARG A 21 -17.06 3.20 -1.61
N ALA A 22 -15.87 3.75 -1.43
CA ALA A 22 -15.64 5.17 -1.23
C ALA A 22 -14.74 5.75 -2.33
N ILE A 23 -15.09 6.92 -2.83
CA ILE A 23 -14.26 7.74 -3.71
C ILE A 23 -14.23 9.14 -3.10
N VAL A 24 -13.05 9.64 -2.81
CA VAL A 24 -12.86 10.95 -2.18
C VAL A 24 -11.80 11.69 -2.96
N ALA A 25 -12.09 12.93 -3.35
CA ALA A 25 -11.06 13.77 -3.93
C ALA A 25 -11.11 15.19 -3.37
N SER A 26 -9.95 15.81 -3.32
CA SER A 26 -9.78 17.23 -3.03
C SER A 26 -9.05 17.94 -4.17
N GLY A 27 -9.26 19.25 -4.26
CA GLY A 27 -8.51 20.11 -5.18
C GLY A 27 -7.11 20.42 -4.68
N ASP A 28 -6.48 21.41 -5.32
CA ASP A 28 -5.15 21.95 -5.00
C ASP A 28 -5.10 22.37 -3.52
N ASP A 29 -4.00 22.07 -2.84
CA ASP A 29 -3.78 22.33 -1.41
C ASP A 29 -4.81 21.66 -0.47
N GLY A 30 -5.65 20.78 -1.04
CA GLY A 30 -6.77 20.19 -0.37
C GLY A 30 -6.42 18.94 0.44
N THR A 31 -7.38 18.51 1.26
CA THR A 31 -7.25 17.28 2.04
C THR A 31 -8.39 16.31 1.72
N ALA A 32 -8.05 15.06 1.42
CA ALA A 32 -8.98 13.99 1.16
C ALA A 32 -8.71 12.82 2.11
N HIS A 33 -9.71 12.45 2.93
CA HIS A 33 -9.63 11.31 3.83
C HIS A 33 -10.76 10.31 3.60
N ALA A 34 -10.44 9.02 3.65
CA ALA A 34 -11.43 7.96 3.66
C ALA A 34 -11.11 6.90 4.72
N ILE A 35 -12.14 6.49 5.47
CA ILE A 35 -12.10 5.34 6.36
C ILE A 35 -13.21 4.39 5.95
N VAL A 36 -12.84 3.16 5.59
CA VAL A 36 -13.78 2.11 5.18
C VAL A 36 -13.50 0.84 5.96
N ALA A 37 -14.53 0.29 6.61
CA ALA A 37 -14.44 -0.97 7.36
C ALA A 37 -15.60 -1.90 6.99
N ILE A 38 -15.34 -3.19 6.77
CA ILE A 38 -16.38 -4.19 6.53
C ILE A 38 -16.12 -5.42 7.39
N GLY A 39 -17.20 -6.08 7.84
CA GLY A 39 -17.13 -7.39 8.48
C GLY A 39 -16.69 -8.52 7.55
N ASP A 40 -16.84 -9.75 8.02
CA ASP A 40 -16.26 -10.95 7.42
C ASP A 40 -16.85 -11.26 6.03
N GLY A 41 -16.04 -11.85 5.14
CA GLY A 41 -16.39 -12.12 3.75
C GLY A 41 -16.72 -10.87 2.91
N GLY A 42 -16.41 -9.69 3.45
CA GLY A 42 -16.77 -8.40 2.87
C GLY A 42 -15.73 -7.83 1.91
N ILE A 43 -16.16 -6.95 1.00
CA ILE A 43 -15.29 -6.31 -0.01
C ILE A 43 -15.28 -4.80 0.15
N ALA A 44 -14.15 -4.25 0.62
CA ALA A 44 -13.91 -2.83 0.79
C ALA A 44 -13.05 -2.27 -0.34
N ARG A 45 -13.52 -1.22 -1.02
CA ARG A 45 -12.78 -0.54 -2.10
C ARG A 45 -12.77 0.97 -1.93
N THR A 46 -11.59 1.55 -1.89
CA THR A 46 -11.42 2.98 -1.66
C THR A 46 -10.49 3.59 -2.68
N VAL A 47 -10.87 4.78 -3.17
CA VAL A 47 -10.01 5.64 -4.00
C VAL A 47 -9.96 7.01 -3.33
N VAL A 48 -8.76 7.50 -3.03
CA VAL A 48 -8.54 8.83 -2.45
C VAL A 48 -7.51 9.57 -3.29
N ALA A 49 -7.82 10.79 -3.70
CA ALA A 49 -6.91 11.61 -4.49
C ALA A 49 -6.86 13.05 -4.00
N SER A 50 -5.71 13.69 -4.10
CA SER A 50 -5.56 15.14 -4.00
C SER A 50 -4.66 15.64 -5.13
N SER A 51 -4.84 16.90 -5.52
CA SER A 51 -3.93 17.59 -6.44
C SER A 51 -2.79 18.26 -5.67
N ASP A 52 -1.71 18.57 -6.41
CA ASP A 52 -0.55 19.37 -5.98
C ASP A 52 -0.04 18.99 -4.57
N ASP A 53 0.22 19.99 -3.72
CA ASP A 53 0.71 19.86 -2.34
C ASP A 53 -0.33 19.28 -1.36
N GLY A 54 -1.47 18.85 -1.88
CA GLY A 54 -2.57 18.30 -1.10
C GLY A 54 -2.26 16.93 -0.50
N THR A 55 -3.12 16.55 0.46
CA THR A 55 -2.96 15.32 1.24
C THR A 55 -4.08 14.33 0.95
N ALA A 56 -3.73 13.13 0.52
CA ALA A 56 -4.65 12.00 0.31
C ALA A 56 -4.38 10.88 1.33
N ARG A 57 -5.41 10.47 2.07
CA ARG A 57 -5.30 9.46 3.13
C ARG A 57 -6.43 8.44 3.09
N ALA A 58 -6.08 7.16 3.11
CA ALA A 58 -7.06 6.07 3.21
C ALA A 58 -6.73 5.09 4.33
N ILE A 59 -7.75 4.66 5.05
CA ILE A 59 -7.72 3.51 5.95
C ILE A 59 -8.81 2.54 5.49
N VAL A 60 -8.43 1.32 5.13
CA VAL A 60 -9.35 0.31 4.61
C VAL A 60 -9.13 -0.99 5.35
N ALA A 61 -10.19 -1.54 5.94
CA ALA A 61 -10.15 -2.81 6.65
C ALA A 61 -11.30 -3.72 6.21
N SER A 62 -11.02 -5.02 6.11
CA SER A 62 -12.03 -6.08 6.04
C SER A 62 -11.79 -7.11 7.15
N GLY A 63 -12.85 -7.79 7.57
CA GLY A 63 -12.76 -8.94 8.47
C GLY A 63 -12.16 -10.18 7.80
N ASP A 64 -12.41 -11.34 8.39
CA ASP A 64 -11.90 -12.63 7.93
C ASP A 64 -12.52 -13.00 6.58
N ASP A 65 -11.82 -13.76 5.74
CA ASP A 65 -12.19 -14.04 4.33
C ASP A 65 -12.45 -12.77 3.49
N GLY A 66 -12.02 -11.62 4.00
CA GLY A 66 -12.35 -10.31 3.49
C GLY A 66 -11.41 -9.86 2.38
N THR A 67 -11.82 -8.80 1.67
CA THR A 67 -10.97 -8.15 0.69
C THR A 67 -10.94 -6.64 0.91
N ALA A 68 -9.74 -6.09 1.15
CA ALA A 68 -9.50 -4.66 1.29
C ALA A 68 -8.62 -4.12 0.16
N HIS A 69 -9.15 -3.15 -0.60
CA HIS A 69 -8.42 -2.46 -1.67
C HIS A 69 -8.40 -0.95 -1.46
N ALA A 70 -7.23 -0.35 -1.56
CA ALA A 70 -7.07 1.11 -1.57
C ALA A 70 -6.18 1.60 -2.72
N ILE A 71 -6.61 2.67 -3.39
CA ILE A 71 -5.78 3.46 -4.30
C ILE A 71 -5.69 4.88 -3.72
N VAL A 72 -4.48 5.36 -3.47
CA VAL A 72 -4.25 6.69 -2.89
C VAL A 72 -3.23 7.44 -3.73
N ALA A 73 -3.56 8.67 -4.13
CA ALA A 73 -2.66 9.49 -4.95
C ALA A 73 -2.64 10.95 -4.50
N SER A 74 -1.47 11.58 -4.56
CA SER A 74 -1.29 13.03 -4.43
C SER A 74 -0.44 13.57 -5.58
N GLY A 75 -0.49 14.89 -5.80
CA GLY A 75 0.34 15.58 -6.79
C GLY A 75 1.78 15.78 -6.31
N ASP A 76 2.45 16.72 -6.97
CA ASP A 76 3.80 17.18 -6.63
C ASP A 76 3.80 17.90 -5.28
N ASP A 77 4.85 17.76 -4.48
CA ASP A 77 4.92 18.21 -3.07
C ASP A 77 3.85 17.60 -2.14
N GLY A 78 2.95 16.78 -2.66
CA GLY A 78 1.82 16.22 -1.94
C GLY A 78 2.15 15.02 -1.05
N THR A 79 1.17 14.60 -0.27
CA THR A 79 1.29 13.41 0.59
C THR A 79 0.19 12.39 0.34
N ALA A 80 0.57 11.17 -0.07
CA ALA A 80 -0.31 10.03 -0.22
C ALA A 80 -0.01 8.97 0.84
N HIS A 81 -1.02 8.58 1.63
CA HIS A 81 -0.85 7.61 2.71
C HIS A 81 -2.01 6.61 2.82
N ALA A 82 -1.70 5.32 2.76
CA ALA A 82 -2.68 4.24 2.90
C ALA A 82 -2.33 3.29 4.04
N ILE A 83 -3.35 2.88 4.79
CA ILE A 83 -3.31 1.71 5.67
C ILE A 83 -4.38 0.74 5.17
N VAL A 84 -3.98 -0.48 4.81
CA VAL A 84 -4.89 -1.52 4.32
C VAL A 84 -4.69 -2.78 5.14
N ALA A 85 -5.78 -3.32 5.68
CA ALA A 85 -5.75 -4.54 6.45
C ALA A 85 -6.87 -5.50 6.05
N SER A 86 -6.61 -6.80 6.15
CA SER A 86 -7.65 -7.83 6.14
C SER A 86 -7.45 -8.77 7.33
N GLY A 87 -8.54 -9.38 7.79
CA GLY A 87 -8.49 -10.49 8.75
C GLY A 87 -7.90 -11.76 8.14
N ASP A 88 -8.09 -12.87 8.84
CA ASP A 88 -7.57 -14.19 8.47
C ASP A 88 -8.12 -14.63 7.11
N ASP A 89 -7.34 -15.41 6.36
CA ASP A 89 -7.68 -15.86 4.99
C ASP A 89 -8.05 -14.73 3.99
N GLY A 90 -7.62 -13.50 4.32
CA GLY A 90 -8.00 -12.29 3.61
C GLY A 90 -7.08 -11.84 2.47
N ILE A 91 -7.52 -10.80 1.75
CA ILE A 91 -6.74 -10.14 0.71
C ILE A 91 -6.62 -8.65 1.02
N ALA A 92 -5.39 -8.15 1.14
CA ALA A 92 -5.12 -6.72 1.32
C ALA A 92 -4.23 -6.20 0.20
N CYS A 93 -4.72 -5.20 -0.53
CA CYS A 93 -4.06 -4.68 -1.72
C CYS A 93 -4.07 -3.15 -1.73
N THR A 94 -2.92 -2.54 -1.99
CA THR A 94 -2.81 -1.09 -2.07
C THR A 94 -1.90 -0.61 -3.19
N VAL A 95 -2.28 0.54 -3.76
CA VAL A 95 -1.44 1.34 -4.66
C VAL A 95 -1.40 2.75 -4.08
N VAL A 96 -0.20 3.26 -3.83
CA VAL A 96 0.04 4.60 -3.30
C VAL A 96 1.03 5.33 -4.20
N ALA A 97 0.68 6.52 -4.67
CA ALA A 97 1.54 7.31 -5.54
C ALA A 97 1.59 8.77 -5.11
N SER A 98 2.74 9.42 -5.27
CA SER A 98 2.87 10.87 -5.19
C SER A 98 3.69 11.38 -6.37
N GLY A 99 3.52 12.65 -6.72
CA GLY A 99 4.35 13.34 -7.70
C GLY A 99 5.78 13.61 -7.22
N ASP A 100 6.43 14.56 -7.90
CA ASP A 100 7.79 15.01 -7.60
C ASP A 100 7.82 15.69 -6.23
N ASP A 101 8.94 15.55 -5.50
CA ASP A 101 9.13 16.00 -4.11
C ASP A 101 8.07 15.50 -3.09
N GLY A 102 7.17 14.63 -3.56
CA GLY A 102 6.05 14.12 -2.80
C GLY A 102 6.40 12.96 -1.87
N THR A 103 5.44 12.57 -1.05
CA THR A 103 5.59 11.45 -0.11
C THR A 103 4.49 10.41 -0.31
N ALA A 104 4.88 9.22 -0.72
CA ALA A 104 4.01 8.05 -0.84
C ALA A 104 4.31 7.01 0.24
N ARG A 105 3.29 6.62 1.02
CA ARG A 105 3.44 5.68 2.14
C ARG A 105 2.31 4.67 2.19
N ALA A 106 2.65 3.39 2.29
CA ALA A 106 1.71 2.31 2.49
C ALA A 106 2.07 1.44 3.70
N ILE A 107 1.04 1.01 4.42
CA ILE A 107 1.10 -0.06 5.41
C ILE A 107 0.05 -1.10 5.00
N VAL A 108 0.48 -2.34 4.79
CA VAL A 108 -0.41 -3.47 4.50
C VAL A 108 -0.19 -4.55 5.55
N ALA A 109 -1.28 -5.06 6.12
CA ALA A 109 -1.25 -6.14 7.09
C ALA A 109 -2.35 -7.16 6.78
N ILE A 110 -2.06 -8.46 6.95
CA ILE A 110 -3.08 -9.51 6.94
C ILE A 110 -2.89 -10.43 8.13
N GLY A 111 -4.01 -11.01 8.60
CA GLY A 111 -4.05 -12.06 9.60
C GLY A 111 -3.47 -13.39 9.12
N ASP A 112 -3.70 -14.44 9.90
CA ASP A 112 -3.18 -15.79 9.68
C ASP A 112 -4.01 -16.54 8.62
N ASP A 113 -3.46 -17.58 8.00
CA ASP A 113 -4.22 -18.52 7.18
C ASP A 113 -4.87 -19.58 8.08
N GLY A 114 -6.15 -19.82 7.87
CA GLY A 114 -6.82 -21.00 8.39
C GLY A 114 -6.55 -22.23 7.53
N MET A 115 -5.31 -22.71 7.41
CA MET A 115 -4.93 -23.96 6.74
C MET A 115 -5.69 -24.24 5.42
N VAL A 116 -5.28 -23.62 4.30
CA VAL A 116 -5.86 -23.92 2.98
C VAL A 116 -4.81 -24.34 1.95
N PHE A 117 -5.01 -25.53 1.37
CA PHE A 117 -4.34 -25.95 0.14
C PHE A 117 -4.86 -25.10 -1.04
N GLY A 118 -4.21 -23.97 -1.31
CA GLY A 118 -4.56 -23.01 -2.36
C GLY A 118 -3.61 -21.81 -2.29
N ASP A 119 -3.58 -20.93 -3.29
CA ASP A 119 -2.75 -19.74 -3.28
C ASP A 119 -3.14 -18.78 -2.14
N GLY A 120 -2.52 -18.98 -0.97
CA GLY A 120 -2.82 -18.39 0.32
C GLY A 120 -2.89 -16.86 0.38
N VAL A 121 -3.20 -16.37 1.57
CA VAL A 121 -3.34 -14.95 1.96
C VAL A 121 -2.48 -14.00 1.11
N ILE A 122 -3.07 -12.96 0.49
CA ILE A 122 -2.35 -12.07 -0.45
C ILE A 122 -2.23 -10.64 0.08
N ALA A 123 -1.02 -10.27 0.49
CA ALA A 123 -0.66 -8.88 0.80
C ALA A 123 0.11 -8.25 -0.37
N HIS A 124 -0.47 -7.25 -1.02
CA HIS A 124 0.15 -6.57 -2.16
C HIS A 124 0.24 -5.06 -1.96
N ALA A 125 1.44 -4.50 -2.06
CA ALA A 125 1.66 -3.06 -2.02
C ALA A 125 2.51 -2.57 -3.19
N ILE A 126 2.02 -1.54 -3.86
CA ILE A 126 2.80 -0.76 -4.84
C ILE A 126 2.87 0.68 -4.32
N VAL A 127 4.08 1.18 -4.11
CA VAL A 127 4.32 2.54 -3.62
C VAL A 127 5.31 3.25 -4.52
N ALA A 128 4.94 4.41 -5.07
CA ALA A 128 5.78 5.17 -5.98
C ALA A 128 5.81 6.66 -5.63
N SER A 129 6.95 7.30 -5.82
CA SER A 129 7.09 8.76 -5.80
C SER A 129 7.88 9.23 -7.02
N GLY A 130 7.67 10.48 -7.43
CA GLY A 130 8.48 11.14 -8.46
C GLY A 130 9.92 11.43 -8.03
N ASP A 131 10.56 12.33 -8.77
CA ASP A 131 11.93 12.79 -8.51
C ASP A 131 11.98 13.57 -7.18
N GLY A 132 13.07 13.48 -6.43
CA GLY A 132 13.19 14.04 -5.06
C GLY A 132 12.28 13.39 -4.00
N GLY A 133 11.35 12.53 -4.43
CA GLY A 133 10.26 12.02 -3.61
C GLY A 133 10.65 10.93 -2.61
N ILE A 134 9.69 10.55 -1.77
CA ILE A 134 9.86 9.51 -0.74
C ILE A 134 8.77 8.45 -0.89
N ALA A 135 9.17 7.24 -1.27
CA ALA A 135 8.31 6.07 -1.33
C ALA A 135 8.63 5.07 -0.21
N ARG A 136 7.62 4.70 0.58
CA ARG A 136 7.77 3.73 1.68
C ARG A 136 6.63 2.73 1.76
N ALA A 137 6.97 1.45 1.83
CA ALA A 137 6.03 0.38 2.12
C ALA A 137 6.44 -0.41 3.36
N ILE A 138 5.46 -0.76 4.18
CA ILE A 138 5.55 -1.81 5.19
C ILE A 138 4.47 -2.83 4.86
N VAL A 139 4.86 -4.08 4.65
CA VAL A 139 3.94 -5.18 4.36
C VAL A 139 4.19 -6.30 5.34
N ALA A 140 3.15 -6.75 6.03
CA ALA A 140 3.22 -7.82 7.01
C ALA A 140 2.13 -8.87 6.73
N SER A 141 2.48 -10.14 6.82
CA SER A 141 1.56 -11.27 6.87
C SER A 141 2.03 -12.19 7.99
N ALA A 142 1.08 -12.80 8.70
CA ALA A 142 1.33 -13.41 9.99
C ALA A 142 1.68 -14.91 9.90
N ASP A 143 1.11 -15.66 8.96
CA ASP A 143 1.55 -17.00 8.52
C ASP A 143 1.28 -17.19 7.01
N ASP A 144 1.84 -18.27 6.41
CA ASP A 144 1.62 -18.93 5.08
C ASP A 144 1.21 -18.11 3.83
N GLY A 145 1.32 -16.79 3.93
CA GLY A 145 0.85 -15.84 2.95
C GLY A 145 1.88 -15.51 1.87
N THR A 146 1.35 -14.98 0.77
CA THR A 146 2.14 -14.38 -0.30
C THR A 146 2.18 -12.87 -0.15
N THR A 147 3.34 -12.34 0.21
CA THR A 147 3.57 -10.90 0.25
C THR A 147 4.29 -10.43 -1.02
N ARG A 148 3.75 -9.41 -1.69
CA ARG A 148 4.37 -8.76 -2.84
C ARG A 148 4.45 -7.26 -2.60
N THR A 149 5.64 -6.71 -2.71
CA THR A 149 5.87 -5.29 -2.48
C THR A 149 6.73 -4.72 -3.60
N VAL A 150 6.28 -3.62 -4.19
CA VAL A 150 7.06 -2.81 -5.13
C VAL A 150 7.15 -1.40 -4.57
N VAL A 151 8.36 -0.90 -4.36
CA VAL A 151 8.60 0.47 -3.91
C VAL A 151 9.54 1.15 -4.89
N ALA A 152 9.14 2.28 -5.46
CA ALA A 152 9.93 3.02 -6.42
C ALA A 152 10.01 4.51 -6.08
N SER A 153 11.15 5.12 -6.32
CA SER A 153 11.30 6.58 -6.34
C SER A 153 12.00 6.99 -7.63
N GLY A 154 11.73 8.21 -8.09
CA GLY A 154 12.47 8.84 -9.18
C GLY A 154 13.94 9.09 -8.86
N ASP A 155 14.56 9.97 -9.63
CA ASP A 155 15.90 10.49 -9.34
C ASP A 155 15.88 11.15 -7.95
N ASP A 156 17.06 11.24 -7.31
CA ASP A 156 17.33 11.88 -6.00
C ASP A 156 16.39 11.51 -4.83
N GLY A 157 15.52 10.53 -5.03
CA GLY A 157 14.49 10.14 -4.10
C GLY A 157 14.89 9.01 -3.17
N THR A 158 13.95 8.60 -2.32
CA THR A 158 14.17 7.54 -1.33
C THR A 158 13.09 6.48 -1.43
N ALA A 159 13.50 5.24 -1.74
CA ALA A 159 12.63 4.07 -1.77
C ALA A 159 12.95 3.13 -0.61
N ARG A 160 11.95 2.80 0.22
CA ARG A 160 12.11 1.86 1.34
C ARG A 160 10.99 0.84 1.43
N ALA A 161 11.36 -0.44 1.42
CA ALA A 161 10.46 -1.55 1.68
C ALA A 161 10.86 -2.26 2.98
N ILE A 162 9.88 -2.54 3.83
CA ILE A 162 10.00 -3.51 4.91
C ILE A 162 8.92 -4.55 4.66
N VAL A 163 9.31 -5.81 4.50
CA VAL A 163 8.36 -6.91 4.31
C VAL A 163 8.64 -7.98 5.36
N THR A 164 7.61 -8.36 6.09
CA THR A 164 7.69 -9.43 7.08
C THR A 164 6.67 -10.49 6.75
N ASN A 165 7.07 -11.74 6.80
CA ASN A 165 6.20 -12.88 6.61
C ASN A 165 6.41 -13.89 7.73
N GLY A 166 5.36 -14.62 8.06
CA GLY A 166 5.42 -15.77 8.96
C GLY A 166 6.14 -16.97 8.34
N ASP A 167 5.85 -18.14 8.88
CA ASP A 167 6.42 -19.41 8.45
C ASP A 167 5.80 -19.80 7.08
N ASP A 168 6.47 -20.66 6.31
CA ASP A 168 5.99 -21.28 5.05
C ASP A 168 5.54 -20.33 3.90
N GLY A 169 5.59 -19.02 4.09
CA GLY A 169 5.05 -18.06 3.13
C GLY A 169 6.06 -17.61 2.06
N THR A 170 5.56 -16.96 1.01
CA THR A 170 6.39 -16.42 -0.09
C THR A 170 6.44 -14.91 -0.07
N THR A 171 7.64 -14.35 0.03
CA THR A 171 7.87 -12.90 -0.02
C THR A 171 8.57 -12.47 -1.29
N CYS A 172 8.06 -11.44 -1.96
CA CYS A 172 8.73 -10.75 -3.05
C CYS A 172 8.77 -9.25 -2.78
N ALA A 173 9.97 -8.67 -2.77
CA ALA A 173 10.15 -7.23 -2.63
C ALA A 173 11.04 -6.69 -3.74
N ILE A 174 10.53 -5.69 -4.45
CA ILE A 174 11.26 -4.96 -5.48
C ILE A 174 11.39 -3.52 -5.00
N VAL A 175 12.62 -3.02 -4.93
CA VAL A 175 12.90 -1.62 -4.61
C VAL A 175 13.65 -1.00 -5.79
N ALA A 176 13.10 0.06 -6.37
CA ALA A 176 13.66 0.77 -7.52
C ALA A 176 13.97 2.23 -7.17
N ILE A 177 15.06 2.77 -7.70
CA ILE A 177 15.43 4.18 -7.60
C ILE A 177 15.96 4.71 -8.93
N GLY A 178 15.71 5.99 -9.19
CA GLY A 178 16.42 6.77 -10.19
C GLY A 178 17.86 7.10 -9.77
N ASP A 179 18.51 7.94 -10.57
CA ASP A 179 19.88 8.37 -10.35
C ASP A 179 20.02 9.12 -9.01
N TYR A 180 21.12 8.91 -8.31
CA TYR A 180 21.42 9.52 -7.00
C TYR A 180 20.43 9.20 -5.85
N GLY A 181 19.47 8.30 -6.07
CA GLY A 181 18.50 7.91 -5.05
C GLY A 181 19.04 6.95 -3.98
N ILE A 182 18.21 6.69 -2.96
CA ILE A 182 18.52 5.77 -1.86
C ILE A 182 17.48 4.65 -1.78
N ALA A 183 17.91 3.42 -2.06
CA ALA A 183 17.08 2.21 -1.96
C ALA A 183 17.42 1.41 -0.69
N ARG A 184 16.40 0.98 0.07
CA ARG A 184 16.58 -0.02 1.14
C ARG A 184 15.42 -1.00 1.19
N ALA A 185 15.75 -2.29 1.20
CA ALA A 185 14.81 -3.37 1.48
C ALA A 185 15.22 -4.07 2.77
N ILE A 186 14.26 -4.36 3.64
CA ILE A 186 14.42 -5.23 4.80
C ILE A 186 13.37 -6.32 4.67
N ILE A 187 13.81 -7.58 4.62
CA ILE A 187 12.91 -8.74 4.61
C ILE A 187 13.19 -9.59 5.83
N ALA A 188 12.13 -9.97 6.54
CA ALA A 188 12.17 -10.98 7.58
C ALA A 188 11.13 -12.05 7.25
N SER A 189 11.50 -13.31 7.38
CA SER A 189 10.63 -14.44 7.09
C SER A 189 10.79 -15.48 8.17
N GLY A 190 9.72 -16.20 8.46
CA GLY A 190 9.69 -17.32 9.39
C GLY A 190 10.40 -18.57 8.84
N ASP A 191 10.21 -19.69 9.54
CA ASP A 191 10.74 -20.99 9.16
C ASP A 191 10.15 -21.43 7.81
N ASP A 192 10.97 -22.09 6.98
CA ASP A 192 10.59 -22.62 5.65
C ASP A 192 10.02 -21.61 4.62
N ALA A 193 10.00 -20.32 4.94
CA ALA A 193 9.57 -19.25 4.05
C ALA A 193 10.59 -18.92 2.94
N HIS A 194 10.09 -18.51 1.77
CA HIS A 194 10.92 -18.16 0.61
C HIS A 194 10.88 -16.66 0.32
N ALA A 195 12.04 -16.00 0.32
CA ALA A 195 12.16 -14.56 0.05
C ALA A 195 12.91 -14.26 -1.26
N ILE A 196 12.33 -13.38 -2.08
CA ILE A 196 12.93 -12.83 -3.30
C ILE A 196 13.06 -11.32 -3.12
N VAL A 197 14.28 -10.80 -3.28
CA VAL A 197 14.57 -9.37 -3.19
C VAL A 197 15.28 -8.91 -4.44
N ALA A 198 14.72 -7.90 -5.10
CA ALA A 198 15.36 -7.19 -6.20
C ALA A 198 15.54 -5.72 -5.82
N SER A 199 16.76 -5.21 -5.99
CA SER A 199 17.07 -3.79 -5.93
C SER A 199 17.50 -3.33 -7.31
N VAL A 200 16.82 -2.35 -7.89
CA VAL A 200 17.16 -1.76 -9.18
C VAL A 200 17.57 -0.31 -8.95
N ALA A 201 18.79 0.03 -9.35
CA ALA A 201 19.26 1.41 -9.35
C ALA A 201 19.69 1.78 -10.76
N ALA A 202 19.21 2.91 -11.26
CA ALA A 202 19.86 3.57 -12.38
C ALA A 202 21.24 4.03 -11.89
N CYS A 203 22.30 3.39 -12.37
CA CYS A 203 23.67 3.81 -12.09
C CYS A 203 24.15 4.65 -13.28
N GLY A 204 23.98 5.96 -13.23
CA GLY A 204 24.73 6.91 -14.05
C GLY A 204 26.22 6.93 -13.69
N PHE A 205 27.01 5.99 -14.21
CA PHE A 205 28.48 6.13 -14.29
C PHE A 205 28.84 6.60 -15.71
N THR A 206 28.95 7.91 -15.91
CA THR A 206 29.64 8.46 -17.08
C THR A 206 31.14 8.38 -16.82
N LEU A 207 31.85 7.49 -17.56
CA LEU A 207 33.30 7.53 -17.76
C LEU A 207 33.61 8.23 -19.09
#